data_AF-A0A7H4P4T6-F1
#
_entry.id   AF-A0A7H4P4T6-F1
#
_cell.length_a   1.000
_cell.length_b   1.000
_cell.length_c   1.000
_cell.angle_alpha   90.00
_cell.angle_beta   90.00
_cell.angle_gamma   90.00
#
_symmetry.space_group_name_H-M   'P 1'
#
loop_
_entity.id
_entity.type
_entity.pdbx_description
1 polymer ?
#
loop_
_entity_poly.entity_id
_entity_poly.type
_entity_poly.pdbx_seq_one_letter_code
_entity_poly.pdbx_strand_id
1 'polypeptide(L)'
;MVNGVRIFAMDKYEIRRQRLLYIRDNLCGGKAVDVARTLGREPSYVSRMLYPEGKKQKKRIADEMVELIESSFNLPRGWMDGITGNIDIERENR
;
A
#
# COMPACT_ATOMS: atom_id res chain seq x y z
N MET A 1 -1.35 -27.63 -16.39
CA MET A 1 0.01 -27.19 -16.03
C MET A 1 0.08 -25.68 -16.19
N VAL A 2 0.68 -25.04 -15.17
CA VAL A 2 1.19 -23.65 -15.10
C VAL A 2 0.23 -22.49 -15.45
N ASN A 3 -0.28 -21.84 -14.41
CA ASN A 3 -0.36 -20.37 -14.39
C ASN A 3 -0.06 -19.87 -12.98
N GLY A 4 1.10 -20.27 -12.47
CA GLY A 4 1.78 -19.50 -11.44
C GLY A 4 2.31 -18.24 -12.10
N VAL A 5 1.50 -17.18 -12.11
CA VAL A 5 1.97 -15.85 -12.52
C VAL A 5 3.09 -15.49 -11.55
N ARG A 6 4.32 -15.55 -12.02
CA ARG A 6 5.50 -15.08 -11.30
C ARG A 6 5.32 -13.58 -11.03
N ILE A 7 4.85 -13.22 -9.83
CA ILE A 7 5.04 -11.88 -9.25
C ILE A 7 6.52 -11.80 -8.83
N PHE A 8 7.43 -11.76 -9.80
CA PHE A 8 8.85 -11.54 -9.57
C PHE A 8 9.31 -10.41 -10.48
N ALA A 9 9.14 -9.16 -10.03
CA ALA A 9 9.91 -8.01 -10.55
C ALA A 9 9.76 -6.72 -9.71
N MET A 10 8.66 -6.53 -8.96
CA MET A 10 8.47 -5.33 -8.15
C MET A 10 8.91 -5.59 -6.70
N ASP A 11 9.76 -4.71 -6.16
CA ASP A 11 10.22 -4.80 -4.77
C ASP A 11 9.03 -4.81 -3.80
N LYS A 12 9.14 -5.60 -2.72
CA LYS A 12 8.05 -5.76 -1.74
C LYS A 12 7.60 -4.43 -1.12
N TYR A 13 8.53 -3.49 -0.90
CA TYR A 13 8.20 -2.19 -0.34
C TYR A 13 7.48 -1.31 -1.36
N GLU A 14 7.72 -1.53 -2.65
CA GLU A 14 6.96 -0.87 -3.70
C GLU A 14 5.56 -1.44 -3.83
N ILE A 15 5.36 -2.77 -3.69
CA ILE A 15 4.02 -3.37 -3.60
C ILE A 15 3.22 -2.74 -2.45
N ARG A 16 3.81 -2.73 -1.24
CA ARG A 16 3.18 -2.11 -0.06
C ARG A 16 2.87 -0.63 -0.27
N ARG A 17 3.74 0.11 -0.97
CA ARG A 17 3.51 1.52 -1.29
C ARG A 17 2.32 1.72 -2.21
N GLN A 18 2.21 0.93 -3.27
CA GLN A 18 1.08 0.98 -4.22
C GLN A 18 -0.24 0.62 -3.51
N ARG A 19 -0.22 -0.37 -2.63
CA ARG A 19 -1.35 -0.72 -1.77
C ARG A 19 -1.76 0.43 -0.85
N LEU A 20 -0.80 1.14 -0.25
CA LEU A 20 -1.08 2.32 0.58
C LEU A 20 -1.61 3.51 -0.25
N LEU A 21 -1.13 3.71 -1.48
CA LEU A 21 -1.69 4.69 -2.41
C LEU A 21 -3.15 4.37 -2.74
N TYR A 22 -3.45 3.09 -3.02
CA TYR A 22 -4.81 2.64 -3.27
C TYR A 22 -5.74 2.97 -2.09
N ILE A 23 -5.30 2.69 -0.86
CA ILE A 23 -6.04 3.05 0.36
C ILE A 23 -6.28 4.55 0.43
N ARG A 24 -5.24 5.36 0.20
CA ARG A 24 -5.35 6.82 0.20
C ARG A 24 -6.42 7.28 -0.79
N ASP A 25 -6.37 6.80 -2.02
CA ASP A 25 -7.19 7.30 -3.11
C ASP A 25 -8.64 6.81 -3.01
N ASN A 26 -8.86 5.54 -2.65
CA ASN A 26 -10.17 4.92 -2.67
C ASN A 26 -10.87 4.90 -1.31
N LEU A 27 -10.12 4.86 -0.20
CA LEU A 27 -10.69 4.75 1.16
C LEU A 27 -10.54 6.03 1.98
N CYS A 28 -9.71 6.99 1.54
CA CYS A 28 -9.42 8.23 2.28
C CYS A 28 -9.52 9.49 1.42
N GLY A 29 -10.29 9.45 0.32
CA GLY A 29 -10.59 10.62 -0.51
C GLY A 29 -9.36 11.32 -1.11
N GLY A 30 -8.28 10.58 -1.35
CA GLY A 30 -7.03 11.09 -1.94
C GLY A 30 -6.11 11.82 -0.96
N LYS A 31 -6.43 11.89 0.33
CA LYS A 31 -5.67 12.70 1.32
C LYS A 31 -4.83 11.84 2.26
N ALA A 32 -3.52 12.09 2.27
CA ALA A 32 -2.60 11.40 3.17
C ALA A 32 -2.87 11.68 4.66
N VAL A 33 -3.44 12.86 4.98
CA VAL A 33 -3.81 13.22 6.35
C VAL A 33 -4.93 12.32 6.89
N ASP A 34 -5.89 11.94 6.04
CA ASP A 34 -7.00 11.08 6.46
C ASP A 34 -6.51 9.64 6.66
N VAL A 35 -5.57 9.15 5.84
CA VAL A 35 -4.86 7.89 6.11
C VAL A 35 -4.17 7.96 7.48
N ALA A 36 -3.44 9.04 7.76
CA ALA A 36 -2.72 9.19 9.01
C ALA A 36 -3.64 9.24 10.24
N ARG A 37 -4.80 9.90 10.12
CA ARG A 37 -5.84 9.94 11.16
C ARG A 37 -6.35 8.54 11.45
N THR A 38 -6.67 7.75 10.43
CA THR A 38 -7.14 6.36 10.60
C THR A 38 -6.08 5.48 11.25
N LEU A 39 -4.81 5.63 10.90
CA LEU A 39 -3.71 4.86 11.48
C LEU A 39 -3.28 5.35 12.88
N GLY A 40 -3.78 6.50 13.36
CA GLY A 40 -3.29 7.12 14.58
C GLY A 40 -1.81 7.51 14.52
N ARG A 41 -1.29 7.85 13.33
CA ARG A 41 0.13 8.18 13.10
C ARG A 41 0.31 9.63 12.64
N GLU A 42 1.54 10.12 12.72
CA GLU A 42 1.89 11.48 12.31
C GLU A 42 1.74 11.66 10.78
N PRO A 43 1.06 12.72 10.29
CA PRO A 43 0.81 12.90 8.85
C PRO A 43 2.05 12.95 7.98
N SER A 44 3.13 13.61 8.41
CA SER A 44 4.36 13.69 7.62
C SER A 44 5.09 12.34 7.56
N TYR A 45 4.99 11.49 8.59
CA TYR A 45 5.49 10.13 8.58
C TYR A 45 4.76 9.29 7.53
N VAL A 46 3.43 9.35 7.50
CA VAL A 46 2.60 8.65 6.49
C VAL A 46 2.88 9.18 5.09
N SER A 47 2.99 10.50 4.93
CA SER A 47 3.35 11.12 3.65
C SER A 47 4.69 10.61 3.12
N ARG A 48 5.70 10.45 3.98
CA ARG A 48 7.02 9.89 3.60
C ARG A 48 6.97 8.41 3.20
N MET A 49 5.98 7.65 3.66
CA MET A 49 5.77 6.26 3.19
C MET A 49 5.23 6.21 1.76
N LEU A 50 4.47 7.23 1.35
CA LEU A 50 3.87 7.31 0.00
C LEU A 50 4.86 7.76 -1.08
N TYR A 51 6.05 8.23 -0.70
CA TYR A 51 7.06 8.75 -1.63
C TYR A 51 7.50 7.71 -2.66
N PRO A 52 7.65 8.09 -3.95
CA PRO A 52 8.18 7.20 -4.97
C PRO A 52 9.60 6.77 -4.61
N GLU A 53 10.03 5.64 -5.17
CA GLU A 53 11.39 5.15 -4.98
C GLU A 53 12.43 6.20 -5.44
N GLY A 54 13.60 6.22 -4.79
CA GLY A 54 14.64 7.23 -5.02
C GLY A 54 14.40 8.61 -4.38
N LYS A 55 13.18 8.94 -3.92
CA LYS A 55 12.93 10.22 -3.24
C LYS A 55 13.58 10.25 -1.84
N LYS A 56 14.29 11.34 -1.55
CA LYS A 56 14.92 11.56 -0.23
C LYS A 56 13.91 11.42 0.91
N GLN A 57 14.36 10.81 2.00
CA GLN A 57 13.58 10.57 3.22
C GLN A 57 12.38 9.62 3.06
N LYS A 58 12.28 8.86 1.96
CA LYS A 58 11.28 7.78 1.83
C LYS A 58 11.36 6.84 3.03
N LYS A 59 10.20 6.56 3.63
CA LYS A 59 10.06 5.57 4.70
C LYS A 59 9.55 4.26 4.11
N ARG A 60 10.19 3.16 4.50
CA ARG A 60 9.73 1.81 4.13
C ARG A 60 8.54 1.42 5.01
N ILE A 61 7.63 0.65 4.45
CA ILE A 61 6.49 0.07 5.18
C ILE A 61 6.97 -1.30 5.71
N ALA A 62 7.45 -1.31 6.96
CA ALA A 62 7.88 -2.54 7.64
C ALA A 62 6.68 -3.34 8.16
N ASP A 63 6.92 -4.52 8.72
CA ASP A 63 5.87 -5.50 9.06
C ASP A 63 4.92 -4.98 10.14
N GLU A 64 5.41 -4.24 11.14
CA GLU A 64 4.57 -3.55 12.14
C GLU A 64 3.57 -2.58 11.48
N MET A 65 4.03 -1.83 10.47
CA MET A 65 3.15 -0.90 9.75
C MET A 65 2.17 -1.63 8.84
N VAL A 66 2.55 -2.79 8.27
CA VAL A 66 1.63 -3.63 7.51
C VAL A 66 0.49 -4.10 8.40
N GLU A 67 0.81 -4.65 9.57
CA GLU A 67 -0.19 -5.10 10.56
C GLU A 67 -1.13 -3.97 10.98
N LEU A 68 -0.57 -2.79 11.26
CA LEU A 68 -1.36 -1.63 11.62
C LEU A 68 -2.30 -1.19 10.49
N ILE A 69 -1.82 -1.15 9.25
CA ILE A 69 -2.66 -0.75 8.10
C ILE A 69 -3.76 -1.78 7.87
N GLU A 70 -3.42 -3.07 7.86
CA GLU A 70 -4.39 -4.14 7.63
C GLU A 70 -5.50 -4.13 8.69
N SER A 71 -5.13 -4.02 9.97
CA SER A 71 -6.10 -3.94 11.07
C SER A 71 -6.94 -2.66 11.04
N SER A 72 -6.34 -1.50 10.75
CA SER A 72 -7.05 -0.21 10.76
C SER A 72 -8.09 -0.08 9.65
N PHE A 73 -7.85 -0.74 8.51
CA PHE A 73 -8.76 -0.75 7.36
C PHE A 73 -9.58 -2.03 7.24
N ASN A 74 -9.51 -2.92 8.24
CA ASN A 74 -10.17 -4.23 8.25
C ASN A 74 -9.90 -5.05 6.98
N LEU A 75 -8.63 -5.06 6.54
CA LEU A 75 -8.15 -5.77 5.36
C LEU A 75 -7.64 -7.17 5.74
N PRO A 76 -7.73 -8.15 4.82
CA PRO A 76 -7.22 -9.49 5.09
C PRO A 76 -5.70 -9.48 5.26
N ARG A 77 -5.18 -10.44 6.02
CA ARG A 77 -3.74 -10.61 6.24
C ARG A 77 -3.02 -10.84 4.90
N GLY A 78 -1.89 -10.17 4.71
CA GLY A 78 -1.08 -10.29 3.50
C GLY A 78 -1.62 -9.46 2.32
N TRP A 79 -2.65 -8.64 2.52
CA TRP A 79 -3.19 -7.77 1.48
C TRP A 79 -2.17 -6.71 1.05
N MET A 80 -1.44 -6.15 2.02
CA MET A 80 -0.39 -5.16 1.76
C MET A 80 0.80 -5.75 1.00
N ASP A 81 1.03 -7.05 1.16
CA ASP A 81 2.07 -7.81 0.45
C ASP A 81 1.58 -8.33 -0.91
N GLY A 82 0.31 -8.10 -1.27
CA GLY A 82 -0.30 -8.60 -2.50
C GLY A 82 -0.51 -10.12 -2.50
N ILE A 83 -0.46 -10.76 -1.33
CA ILE A 83 -0.74 -12.21 -1.15
C ILE A 83 -2.25 -12.46 -1.22
N THR A 84 -3.05 -11.52 -0.71
CA THR A 84 -4.51 -11.60 -0.69
C THR A 84 -5.15 -10.34 -1.27
N GLY A 85 -6.39 -10.46 -1.75
CA GLY A 85 -7.14 -9.36 -2.39
C GLY A 85 -6.59 -8.96 -3.75
N ASN A 86 -7.19 -9.52 -4.81
CA ASN A 86 -7.01 -9.01 -6.16
C ASN A 86 -7.48 -7.56 -6.21
N ILE A 87 -6.58 -6.65 -6.60
CA ILE A 87 -7.00 -5.36 -7.13
C ILE A 87 -7.17 -5.63 -8.60
N ASP A 88 -8.41 -5.71 -9.07
CA ASP A 88 -8.70 -5.72 -10.49
C ASP A 88 -8.32 -4.34 -11.00
N ILE A 89 -7.05 -4.19 -11.38
CA ILE A 89 -6.59 -3.05 -12.17
C ILE A 89 -7.27 -3.26 -13.51
N GLU A 90 -8.45 -2.67 -13.69
CA GLU A 90 -9.05 -2.53 -15.01
C GLU A 90 -7.97 -1.88 -15.88
N ARG A 91 -7.39 -2.69 -16.78
CA ARG A 91 -6.55 -2.16 -17.83
C ARG A 91 -7.47 -1.33 -18.71
N GLU A 92 -7.47 -0.02 -18.49
CA GLU A 92 -7.99 0.93 -19.47
C GLU A 92 -7.12 0.80 -20.73
N ASN A 93 -7.49 -0.16 -21.58
CA ASN A 93 -7.19 -0.15 -23.00
C ASN A 93 -8.38 0.51 -23.68
N ARG A 94 -8.34 1.84 -23.81
CA ARG A 94 -9.04 2.56 -24.87
C ARG A 94 -8.03 3.14 -25.83
#